data_AF-A0A966A0T9-F1
#
_entry.id   AF-A0A966A0T9-F1
#
_cell.length_a   1.000
_cell.length_b   1.000
_cell.length_c   1.000
_cell.angle_alpha   90.00
_cell.angle_beta   90.00
_cell.angle_gamma   90.00
#
_symmetry.space_group_name_H-M   'P 1'
#
loop_
_entity.id
_entity.type
_entity.pdbx_description
1 polymer ?
#
loop_
_entity_poly.entity_id
_entity_poly.type
_entity_poly.pdbx_seq_one_letter_code
_entity_poly.pdbx_strand_id
1 'polypeptide(L)' 'MPENRIHTCVAAARGVSVAPLSFYYRAPSRRQGLFLGFGGTPPDQMHANVRRLAEAIHAVQNHPRD' A
#
# COMPACT_ATOMS: atom_id res chain seq x y z
N MET A 1 -8.17 7.87 -9.86
CA MET A 1 -7.51 6.97 -10.83
C MET A 1 -7.68 5.53 -10.37
N PRO A 2 -8.23 4.63 -11.20
CA PRO A 2 -8.51 3.23 -10.85
C PRO A 2 -7.25 2.40 -10.50
N GLU A 3 -6.07 2.86 -10.92
CA GLU A 3 -4.76 2.21 -10.73
C GLU A 3 -4.34 2.02 -9.26
N ASN A 4 -4.78 2.90 -8.35
CA ASN A 4 -4.42 2.81 -6.93
C ASN A 4 -5.12 1.67 -6.18
N ARG A 5 -6.12 1.01 -6.79
CA ARG A 5 -6.89 -0.06 -6.12
C ARG A 5 -6.11 -1.36 -6.01
N ILE A 6 -5.22 -1.67 -6.95
CA ILE A 6 -4.55 -2.97 -6.97
C ILE A 6 -3.57 -3.11 -5.80
N HIS A 7 -2.78 -2.06 -5.52
CA HIS A 7 -1.85 -2.06 -4.39
C HIS A 7 -2.56 -2.16 -3.03
N THR A 8 -3.68 -1.47 -2.86
CA THR A 8 -4.48 -1.56 -1.63
C THR A 8 -5.13 -2.93 -1.46
N CYS A 9 -5.63 -3.54 -2.54
CA CYS A 9 -6.22 -4.88 -2.50
C CYS A 9 -5.18 -5.97 -2.18
N VAL A 10 -4.01 -5.93 -2.82
CA VAL A 10 -2.95 -6.93 -2.61
C VAL A 10 -2.36 -6.81 -1.19
N ALA A 11 -2.24 -5.60 -0.65
CA ALA A 11 -1.87 -5.38 0.75
C ALA A 11 -2.93 -5.91 1.72
N ALA A 12 -4.21 -5.62 1.46
CA ALA A 12 -5.32 -6.10 2.29
C ALA A 12 -5.38 -7.64 2.32
N ALA A 13 -5.15 -8.30 1.18
CA ALA A 13 -5.07 -9.77 1.09
C ALA A 13 -3.91 -10.37 1.92
N ARG A 14 -2.92 -9.55 2.30
CA ARG A 14 -1.79 -9.92 3.18
C ARG A 14 -1.98 -9.42 4.62
N GLY A 15 -3.17 -8.95 4.97
CA GLY A 15 -3.47 -8.47 6.32
C GLY A 15 -2.91 -7.08 6.64
N VAL A 16 -2.54 -6.29 5.63
CA VAL A 16 -2.06 -4.91 5.83
C VAL A 16 -3.04 -3.92 5.20
N SER A 17 -3.61 -3.04 6.01
CA SER A 17 -4.46 -1.95 5.53
C SER A 17 -3.62 -0.70 5.21
N VAL A 18 -3.82 -0.14 4.02
CA VAL A 18 -3.17 1.07 3.53
C VAL A 18 -4.18 1.91 2.76
N ALA A 19 -3.95 3.23 2.73
CA ALA A 19 -4.75 4.14 1.91
C ALA A 19 -3.95 4.62 0.69
N PRO A 20 -4.60 4.91 -0.45
CA PRO A 20 -3.95 5.62 -1.55
C PRO A 20 -3.44 7.00 -1.10
N LEU A 21 -2.17 7.30 -1.37
CA LEU A 21 -1.59 8.62 -1.02
C LEU A 21 -2.32 9.77 -1.74
N SER A 22 -2.90 9.49 -2.92
CA SER A 22 -3.64 10.48 -3.71
C SER A 22 -4.81 11.13 -2.97
N PHE A 23 -5.38 10.48 -1.94
CA PHE A 23 -6.46 11.06 -1.12
C PHE A 23 -6.00 12.28 -0.30
N TYR A 24 -4.69 12.43 -0.09
CA TYR A 24 -4.12 13.52 0.71
C TYR A 24 -3.57 14.67 -0.14
N TYR A 25 -3.64 14.58 -1.47
CA TYR A 25 -3.18 15.68 -2.34
C TYR A 25 -4.28 16.72 -2.58
N ARG A 26 -3.90 17.99 -2.46
CA ARG A 26 -4.78 19.13 -2.76
C ARG A 26 -5.11 19.27 -4.25
N ALA A 27 -4.21 18.82 -5.13
CA ALA A 27 -4.37 18.86 -6.59
C ALA A 27 -4.02 17.49 -7.19
N PRO A 28 -4.54 17.14 -8.38
CA PRO A 28 -4.19 15.89 -9.04
C PRO A 28 -2.67 15.73 -9.18
N SER A 29 -2.15 14.60 -8.72
CA SER A 29 -0.74 14.23 -8.85
C SER A 29 -0.64 12.90 -9.56
N ARG A 30 0.33 12.77 -10.47
CA ARG A 30 0.62 11.51 -11.19
C ARG A 30 1.55 10.57 -10.41
N ARG A 31 1.80 10.84 -9.13
CA ARG A 31 2.65 9.99 -8.29
C ARG A 31 1.83 8.83 -7.71
N GLN A 32 2.35 7.62 -7.88
CA GLN A 32 1.86 6.43 -7.18
C GLN A 32 2.46 6.40 -5.77
N GLY A 33 1.62 6.08 -4.78
CA GLY A 33 2.06 6.04 -3.39
C GLY A 33 0.96 5.54 -2.46
N LEU A 34 1.39 5.06 -1.30
CA LEU A 34 0.54 4.55 -0.24
C LEU A 34 0.79 5.35 1.04
N PHE A 35 -0.26 5.50 1.84
CA PHE A 35 -0.20 6.01 3.20
C PHE A 35 -0.35 4.84 4.18
N LEU A 36 0.61 4.71 5.10
CA LEU A 36 0.62 3.71 6.17
C LEU A 36 0.49 4.42 7.51
N GLY A 37 -0.69 4.31 8.13
CA GLY A 37 -0.88 4.72 9.51
C GLY A 37 -0.35 3.64 10.45
N PHE A 38 0.47 4.02 11.43
CA PHE A 38 1.11 3.08 12.35
C PHE A 38 0.80 3.35 13.83
N GLY A 39 0.06 4.42 14.15
CA GLY A 39 -0.17 4.87 15.53
C GLY A 39 -0.93 3.88 16.42
N GLY A 40 -1.63 2.89 15.84
CA GLY A 40 -2.30 1.80 16.56
C GLY A 40 -1.59 0.45 16.48
N THR A 41 -0.41 0.39 15.86
CA THR A 41 0.30 -0.88 15.61
C THR A 41 1.27 -1.17 16.77
N PRO A 42 1.14 -2.32 17.44
CA PRO A 42 2.11 -2.75 18.45
C PRO A 42 3.54 -2.84 17.88
N PRO A 43 4.59 -2.41 18.62
CA PRO A 43 5.96 -2.38 18.11
C PRO A 43 6.48 -3.73 17.60
N ASP A 44 6.11 -4.82 18.27
CA ASP A 44 6.45 -6.20 17.91
C ASP A 44 5.83 -6.65 16.58
N GLN A 45 4.70 -6.04 16.18
CA GLN A 45 4.02 -6.32 14.92
C GLN A 45 4.48 -5.44 13.77
N MET A 46 5.15 -4.32 14.05
CA MET A 46 5.55 -3.33 13.04
C MET A 46 6.41 -3.96 11.94
N HIS A 47 7.48 -4.67 12.33
CA HIS A 47 8.41 -5.28 11.38
C HIS A 47 7.73 -6.32 10.49
N ALA A 48 6.87 -7.15 11.06
CA ALA A 48 6.13 -8.17 10.31
C ALA A 48 5.17 -7.52 9.30
N ASN A 49 4.44 -6.47 9.71
CA ASN A 49 3.49 -5.77 8.84
C ASN A 49 4.18 -5.01 7.71
N VAL A 50 5.34 -4.39 7.97
CA VAL A 50 6.14 -3.72 6.93
C VAL A 50 6.68 -4.74 5.91
N ARG A 51 7.11 -5.93 6.35
CA ARG A 51 7.54 -7.01 5.43
C ARG A 51 6.40 -7.48 4.52
N ARG A 52 5.22 -7.74 5.08
CA ARG A 52 4.02 -8.11 4.32
C ARG A 52 3.64 -7.03 3.30
N LEU A 53 3.79 -5.75 3.65
CA LEU A 53 3.57 -4.65 2.72
C LEU A 53 4.59 -4.64 1.58
N ALA A 54 5.87 -4.88 1.87
CA ALA A 54 6.90 -4.97 0.84
C ALA A 54 6.60 -6.11 -0.15
N GLU A 55 6.23 -7.29 0.35
CA GLU A 55 5.80 -8.43 -0.48
C GLU A 55 4.60 -8.09 -1.36
N ALA A 56 3.62 -7.33 -0.83
CA ALA A 56 2.47 -6.87 -1.59
C ALA A 56 2.88 -5.95 -2.76
N ILE A 57 3.80 -5.01 -2.50
CA ILE A 57 4.30 -4.08 -3.51
C ILE A 57 5.07 -4.84 -4.60
N HIS A 58 5.96 -5.76 -4.22
CA HIS A 58 6.71 -6.58 -5.17
C HIS A 58 5.81 -7.47 -6.02
N ALA A 59 4.75 -8.05 -5.45
CA ALA A 59 3.80 -8.86 -6.20
C ALA A 59 3.08 -8.07 -7.31
N VAL A 60 2.77 -6.80 -7.07
CA VAL A 60 2.16 -5.92 -8.09
C VAL A 60 3.19 -5.48 -9.12
N GLN A 61 4.43 -5.18 -8.70
CA GLN A 61 5.49 -4.75 -9.61
C GLN A 61 5.93 -5.86 -10.58
N ASN A 62 5.95 -7.11 -10.10
CA ASN A 62 6.35 -8.28 -10.87
C ASN A 62 5.20 -8.87 -11.70
N HIS A 63 4.01 -8.27 -11.66
CA HIS A 63 2.92 -8.66 -12.56
C HIS A 63 3.18 -8.02 -13.94
N PRO A 64 3.18 -8.80 -15.04
CA PRO A 64 3.33 -8.23 -16.38
C PRO A 64 2.23 -7.20 -16.60
N ARG A 65 2.63 -6.00 -17.06
CA ARG A 65 1.69 -4.98 -17.51
C ARG A 65 1.35 -5.34 -18.96
N ASP A 66 0.18 -5.94 -19.18
CA ASP A 66 -0.40 -6.09 -20.51
C ASP A 66 -0.70 -4.71 -21.15
#